data_AF-A0A2G9U866-F1
#
_entry.id   AF-A0A2G9U866-F1
#
_cell.length_a   1.000
_cell.length_b   1.000
_cell.length_c   1.000
_cell.angle_alpha   90.00
_cell.angle_beta   90.00
_cell.angle_gamma   90.00
#
_symmetry.space_group_name_H-M   'P 1'
#
loop_
_entity.id
_entity.type
_entity.pdbx_description
1 polymer ?
#
loop_
_entity_poly.entity_id
_entity_poly.type
_entity_poly.pdbx_seq_one_letter_code
_entity_poly.pdbx_strand_id
1 'polypeptide(L)'
;MKMQAGDTTVRDSSDELAVELQLKEEKTYQATDECKKEITIALNIWKQSLEAENKRLKEVLPAVQRRYEALVKQRNALVENVNKLREALNLAPYISGDEQIMDDVKTATSFSMDSIDDFSSSSSVSTCSSLPSSQVNVN
;
A
#
# COMPACT_ATOMS: atom_id res chain seq x y z
N MET A 1 -65.73 -5.29 54.75
CA MET A 1 -64.88 -5.03 53.57
C MET A 1 -63.65 -5.93 53.67
N LYS A 2 -63.51 -6.92 52.77
CA LYS A 2 -62.31 -7.77 52.69
C LYS A 2 -61.44 -7.19 51.58
N MET A 3 -60.27 -6.66 51.91
CA MET A 3 -59.25 -6.33 50.91
C MET A 3 -58.54 -7.63 50.55
N GLN A 4 -58.73 -8.08 49.32
CA GLN A 4 -57.98 -9.20 48.75
C GLN A 4 -56.71 -8.62 48.14
N ALA A 5 -55.63 -8.59 48.92
CA ALA A 5 -54.29 -8.38 48.41
C ALA A 5 -53.83 -9.71 47.81
N GLY A 6 -53.77 -9.79 46.48
CA GLY A 6 -53.37 -11.00 45.80
C GLY A 6 -53.00 -10.70 44.36
N ASP A 7 -51.72 -10.92 44.08
CA ASP A 7 -51.11 -11.06 42.76
C ASP A 7 -50.72 -9.77 42.01
N THR A 8 -49.64 -9.14 42.48
CA THR A 8 -48.78 -8.33 41.61
C THR A 8 -47.85 -9.28 40.88
N THR A 9 -48.06 -9.45 39.58
CA THR A 9 -47.23 -10.16 38.61
C THR A 9 -45.83 -9.51 38.54
N VAL A 10 -44.95 -9.85 39.47
CA VAL A 10 -43.53 -9.45 39.44
C VAL A 10 -42.72 -10.35 38.49
N ARG A 11 -43.34 -11.41 37.94
CA ARG A 11 -42.69 -12.37 37.04
C ARG A 11 -42.44 -11.85 35.62
N ASP A 12 -43.32 -11.01 35.09
CA ASP A 12 -43.28 -10.65 33.66
C ASP A 12 -42.06 -9.76 33.30
N SER A 13 -41.65 -8.86 34.18
CA SER A 13 -40.50 -7.96 33.95
C SER A 13 -39.14 -8.67 33.99
N SER A 14 -39.02 -9.75 34.78
CA SER A 14 -37.80 -10.55 34.86
C SER A 14 -37.62 -11.41 33.61
N ASP A 15 -38.73 -11.97 33.11
CA ASP A 15 -38.73 -12.80 31.90
C ASP A 15 -38.49 -11.94 30.65
N GLU A 16 -39.05 -10.72 30.61
CA GLU A 16 -38.78 -9.74 29.54
C GLU A 16 -37.31 -9.30 29.49
N LEU A 17 -36.70 -9.02 30.65
CA LEU A 17 -35.27 -8.67 30.72
C LEU A 17 -34.37 -9.83 30.28
N ALA A 18 -34.72 -11.07 30.62
CA ALA A 18 -33.97 -12.26 30.21
C ALA A 18 -34.01 -12.45 28.68
N VAL A 19 -35.18 -12.23 28.06
CA VAL A 19 -35.36 -12.28 26.60
C VAL A 19 -34.56 -11.18 25.91
N GLU A 20 -34.58 -9.95 26.44
CA GLU A 20 -33.79 -8.84 25.89
C GLU A 20 -32.29 -9.13 25.94
N LEU A 21 -31.80 -9.70 27.06
CA LEU A 21 -30.39 -10.05 27.23
C LEU A 21 -29.99 -11.18 26.26
N GLN A 22 -30.82 -12.20 26.10
CA GLN A 22 -30.59 -13.27 25.13
C GLN A 22 -30.58 -12.76 23.69
N LEU A 23 -31.51 -11.87 23.32
CA LEU A 23 -31.56 -11.26 22.00
C LEU A 23 -30.33 -10.38 21.72
N LYS A 24 -29.85 -9.66 22.74
CA LYS A 24 -28.64 -8.85 22.64
C LYS A 24 -27.39 -9.71 22.45
N GLU A 25 -27.31 -10.83 23.17
CA GLU A 25 -26.24 -11.81 23.01
C GLU A 25 -26.26 -12.41 21.60
N GLU A 26 -27.42 -12.86 21.10
CA GLU A 26 -27.57 -13.41 19.75
C GLU A 26 -27.15 -12.41 18.66
N LYS A 27 -27.60 -11.15 18.77
CA LYS A 27 -27.18 -10.07 17.85
C LYS A 27 -25.67 -9.85 17.87
N THR A 28 -25.04 -9.97 19.03
CA THR A 28 -23.59 -9.78 19.18
C THR A 28 -22.81 -10.90 18.48
N TYR A 29 -23.25 -12.16 18.62
CA TYR A 29 -22.65 -13.27 17.88
C TYR A 29 -22.84 -13.13 16.38
N GLN A 30 -24.05 -12.77 15.94
CA GLN A 30 -24.33 -12.56 14.51
C GLN A 30 -23.43 -11.46 13.92
N ALA A 31 -23.34 -10.30 14.57
CA ALA A 31 -22.48 -9.20 14.12
C ALA A 31 -21.00 -9.61 14.09
N THR A 32 -20.56 -10.43 15.07
CA THR A 32 -19.20 -10.96 15.10
C THR A 32 -18.92 -11.88 13.91
N ASP A 33 -19.86 -12.75 13.56
CA ASP A 33 -19.69 -13.67 12.43
C ASP A 33 -19.78 -12.98 11.07
N GLU A 34 -20.61 -11.94 10.94
CA GLU A 34 -20.62 -11.05 9.77
C GLU A 34 -19.30 -10.31 9.64
N CYS A 35 -18.79 -9.74 10.73
CA CYS A 35 -17.48 -9.07 10.75
C CYS A 35 -16.33 -10.01 10.35
N LYS A 36 -16.32 -11.26 10.84
CA LYS A 36 -15.32 -12.27 10.41
C LYS A 36 -15.39 -12.56 8.90
N LYS A 37 -16.60 -12.64 8.33
CA LYS A 37 -16.78 -12.85 6.89
C LYS A 37 -16.21 -11.67 6.10
N GLU A 38 -16.53 -10.44 6.51
CA GLU A 38 -16.03 -9.23 5.86
C GLU A 38 -14.50 -9.15 5.92
N ILE A 39 -13.91 -9.40 7.10
CA ILE A 39 -12.45 -9.45 7.27
C ILE A 39 -11.84 -10.51 6.34
N THR A 40 -12.45 -11.69 6.26
CA THR A 40 -11.96 -12.78 5.40
C THR A 40 -12.00 -12.38 3.91
N ILE A 41 -13.07 -11.71 3.48
CA ILE A 41 -13.20 -11.21 2.11
C ILE A 41 -12.11 -10.16 1.83
N ALA A 42 -11.94 -9.20 2.73
CA ALA A 42 -10.93 -8.16 2.60
C ALA A 42 -9.52 -8.77 2.50
N LEU A 43 -9.18 -9.71 3.39
CA LEU A 43 -7.87 -10.39 3.36
C LEU A 43 -7.63 -11.14 2.04
N ASN A 44 -8.67 -11.79 1.49
CA ASN A 44 -8.55 -12.47 0.21
C ASN A 44 -8.31 -11.50 -0.96
N ILE A 45 -9.01 -10.36 -0.99
CA ILE A 45 -8.80 -9.32 -2.00
C ILE A 45 -7.38 -8.76 -1.91
N TRP A 46 -6.91 -8.47 -0.69
CA TRP A 46 -5.55 -7.99 -0.45
C TRP A 46 -4.50 -8.99 -0.92
N LYS A 47 -4.69 -10.28 -0.59
CA LYS A 47 -3.80 -11.36 -1.03
C LYS A 47 -3.74 -11.44 -2.56
N GLN A 48 -4.88 -11.43 -3.24
CA GLN A 48 -4.93 -11.48 -4.71
C GLN A 48 -4.26 -10.26 -5.35
N SER A 49 -4.49 -9.07 -4.79
CA SER A 49 -3.87 -7.83 -5.27
C SER A 49 -2.35 -7.88 -5.12
N LEU A 50 -1.85 -8.38 -3.99
CA LEU A 50 -0.42 -8.53 -3.75
C LEU A 50 0.23 -9.55 -4.68
N GLU A 51 -0.44 -10.69 -4.92
CA GLU A 51 0.04 -11.71 -5.86
C GLU A 51 0.09 -11.19 -7.29
N ALA A 52 -0.92 -10.44 -7.73
CA ALA A 52 -0.98 -9.82 -9.05
C ALA A 52 0.17 -8.82 -9.23
N GLU A 53 0.40 -7.96 -8.24
CA GLU A 53 1.48 -6.96 -8.30
C GLU A 53 2.87 -7.63 -8.26
N ASN A 54 3.04 -8.66 -7.44
CA ASN A 54 4.28 -9.44 -7.41
C ASN A 54 4.59 -10.07 -8.78
N LYS A 55 3.57 -10.62 -9.43
CA LYS A 55 3.69 -11.17 -10.79
C LYS A 55 4.07 -10.08 -11.80
N ARG A 56 3.37 -8.94 -11.78
CA ARG A 56 3.67 -7.79 -12.64
C ARG A 56 5.11 -7.33 -12.50
N LEU A 57 5.61 -7.19 -11.26
CA LEU A 57 6.98 -6.77 -10.99
C LEU A 57 8.00 -7.78 -11.51
N LYS A 58 7.75 -9.09 -11.35
CA LYS A 58 8.62 -10.14 -11.90
C LYS A 58 8.72 -10.09 -13.43
N GLU A 59 7.67 -9.66 -14.12
CA GLU A 59 7.67 -9.51 -15.58
C GLU A 59 8.36 -8.20 -16.03
N VAL A 60 8.14 -7.10 -15.29
CA VAL A 60 8.63 -5.76 -15.66
C VAL A 60 10.11 -5.57 -15.32
N LEU A 61 10.58 -6.04 -14.15
CA LEU A 61 11.95 -5.81 -13.67
C LEU A 61 13.02 -6.26 -14.68
N PRO A 62 12.96 -7.48 -15.27
CA PRO A 62 13.95 -7.90 -16.25
C PRO A 62 13.91 -7.07 -17.54
N ALA A 63 12.76 -6.52 -17.91
CA ALA A 63 12.64 -5.65 -19.09
C ALA A 63 13.29 -4.29 -18.83
N VAL A 64 13.06 -3.71 -17.65
CA VAL A 64 13.68 -2.44 -17.23
C VAL A 64 15.20 -2.61 -17.11
N GLN A 65 15.66 -3.68 -16.46
CA GLN A 65 17.08 -3.98 -16.32
C GLN A 65 17.77 -4.10 -17.69
N ARG A 66 17.20 -4.86 -18.63
CA ARG A 66 17.77 -4.97 -19.99
C ARG A 66 17.85 -3.64 -20.72
N ARG A 67 16.83 -2.78 -20.57
CA ARG A 67 16.84 -1.44 -21.17
C ARG A 67 17.92 -0.56 -20.55
N TYR A 68 18.07 -0.60 -19.23
CA TYR A 68 19.12 0.12 -18.52
C TYR A 68 20.51 -0.32 -19.00
N GLU A 69 20.78 -1.63 -19.06
CA GLU A 69 22.05 -2.17 -19.54
C GLU A 69 22.36 -1.76 -20.99
N ALA A 70 21.34 -1.72 -21.86
CA ALA A 70 21.49 -1.24 -23.23
C ALA A 70 21.85 0.25 -23.29
N LEU A 71 21.19 1.08 -22.48
CA LEU A 71 21.48 2.52 -22.38
C LEU A 71 22.88 2.78 -21.84
N VAL A 72 23.34 2.01 -20.85
CA VAL A 72 24.72 2.11 -20.33
C VAL A 72 25.73 1.80 -21.42
N LYS A 73 25.51 0.74 -22.22
CA LYS A 73 26.38 0.41 -23.35
C LYS A 73 26.42 1.53 -24.39
N GLN A 74 25.25 2.09 -24.74
CA GLN A 74 25.16 3.22 -25.68
C GLN A 74 25.89 4.46 -25.14
N ARG A 75 25.71 4.78 -23.85
CA ARG A 75 26.41 5.88 -23.18
C ARG A 75 27.92 5.69 -23.24
N ASN A 76 28.42 4.51 -22.92
CA ASN A 76 29.85 4.21 -22.93
C ASN A 76 30.44 4.34 -24.35
N ALA A 77 29.75 3.81 -25.37
CA ALA A 77 30.17 3.94 -26.76
C ALA A 77 30.19 5.41 -27.23
N LEU A 78 29.20 6.20 -26.81
CA LEU A 78 29.16 7.63 -27.12
C LEU A 78 30.34 8.37 -26.47
N VAL A 79 30.63 8.11 -25.19
CA VAL A 79 31.78 8.68 -24.48
C VAL A 79 33.08 8.34 -25.19
N GLU A 80 33.25 7.09 -25.62
CA GLU A 80 34.43 6.66 -26.38
C GLU A 80 34.58 7.43 -27.70
N ASN A 81 33.48 7.56 -28.46
CA ASN A 81 33.50 8.29 -29.73
C ASN A 81 33.78 9.79 -29.54
N VAL A 82 33.21 10.40 -28.51
CA VAL A 82 33.50 11.80 -28.14
C VAL A 82 34.98 11.95 -27.78
N ASN A 83 35.55 11.01 -27.02
CA ASN A 83 36.95 11.08 -26.62
C ASN A 83 37.90 10.90 -27.80
N LYS A 84 37.62 10.00 -28.75
CA LYS A 84 38.36 9.90 -30.01
C LYS A 84 38.34 11.21 -30.81
N LEU A 85 37.18 11.87 -30.88
CA LEU A 85 37.06 13.15 -31.57
C LEU A 85 37.84 14.26 -30.86
N ARG A 86 37.78 14.30 -29.53
CA ARG A 86 38.53 15.28 -28.72
C ARG A 86 40.03 15.08 -28.84
N GLU A 87 40.49 13.84 -28.84
CA GLU A 87 41.90 13.49 -29.07
C GLU A 87 42.38 13.97 -30.45
N ALA A 88 41.59 13.75 -31.50
CA ALA A 88 41.90 14.25 -32.84
C ALA A 88 42.00 15.80 -32.91
N LEU A 89 41.34 16.49 -32.00
CA LEU A 89 41.37 17.95 -31.86
C LEU A 89 42.39 18.43 -30.80
N ASN A 90 43.19 17.54 -30.21
CA ASN A 90 44.10 17.81 -29.09
C ASN A 90 43.41 18.44 -27.86
N LEU A 91 42.15 18.08 -27.62
CA LEU A 91 41.37 18.50 -26.47
C LEU A 91 41.45 17.47 -25.35
N ALA A 92 41.35 17.93 -24.10
CA ALA A 92 41.28 17.04 -22.95
C ALA A 92 40.08 16.07 -23.05
N PRO A 93 40.22 14.80 -22.60
CA PRO A 93 39.12 13.83 -22.62
C PRO A 93 37.89 14.31 -21.86
N TYR A 94 36.72 13.97 -22.38
CA TYR A 94 35.46 14.07 -21.65
C TYR A 94 35.40 12.99 -20.58
N ILE A 95 35.35 13.42 -19.32
CA ILE A 95 35.21 12.55 -18.15
C ILE A 95 33.73 12.57 -17.75
N SER A 96 33.01 11.49 -18.00
CA SER A 96 31.69 11.28 -17.39
C SER A 96 31.92 10.81 -15.96
N GLY A 97 32.17 11.72 -15.03
CA GLY A 97 32.26 11.39 -13.62
C GLY A 97 30.90 10.93 -13.09
N ASP A 98 30.85 9.80 -12.39
CA ASP A 98 29.63 9.33 -11.69
C ASP A 98 29.11 10.40 -10.70
N GLU A 99 29.99 11.28 -10.20
CA GLU A 99 29.65 12.37 -9.28
C GLU A 99 28.90 13.54 -9.93
N GLN A 100 29.18 13.87 -11.19
CA GLN A 100 28.61 15.07 -11.84
C GLN A 100 27.21 14.83 -12.40
N ILE A 101 26.84 13.57 -12.66
CA ILE A 101 25.52 13.18 -13.15
C ILE A 101 24.51 13.05 -11.99
N MET A 102 24.96 12.69 -10.78
CA MET A 102 24.07 12.55 -9.62
C MET A 102 23.44 13.88 -9.17
N ASP A 103 24.11 15.02 -9.36
CA ASP A 103 23.55 16.31 -8.96
C ASP A 103 22.45 16.81 -9.92
N ASP A 104 22.55 16.51 -11.21
CA ASP A 104 21.48 16.84 -12.17
C ASP A 104 20.31 15.83 -12.12
N VAL A 105 20.57 14.54 -11.86
CA VAL A 105 19.52 13.52 -11.76
C VAL A 105 18.63 13.71 -10.52
N LYS A 106 19.17 14.24 -9.41
CA LYS A 106 18.39 14.58 -8.20
C LYS A 106 17.23 15.55 -8.48
N THR A 107 17.33 16.38 -9.50
CA THR A 107 16.28 17.36 -9.82
C THR A 107 15.17 16.81 -10.71
N ALA A 108 15.37 15.67 -11.39
CA ALA A 108 14.42 15.14 -12.36
C ALA A 108 13.61 13.93 -11.85
N THR A 109 14.11 13.16 -10.88
CA THR A 109 13.41 11.97 -10.37
C THR A 109 13.70 11.73 -8.89
N SER A 110 12.87 12.31 -8.01
CA SER A 110 12.89 11.99 -6.57
C SER A 110 12.20 10.65 -6.31
N PHE A 111 12.88 9.55 -6.61
CA PHE A 111 12.64 8.26 -5.96
C PHE A 111 14.01 7.68 -5.61
N SER A 112 14.49 7.95 -4.40
CA SER A 112 15.71 7.33 -3.88
C SER A 112 15.50 5.82 -3.75
N MET A 113 16.21 5.06 -4.59
CA MET A 113 16.39 3.63 -4.46
C MET A 113 17.73 3.34 -3.78
N ASP A 114 18.04 4.07 -2.71
CA ASP A 114 19.21 3.81 -1.88
C ASP A 114 18.76 3.31 -0.51
N SER A 115 19.34 2.16 -0.14
CA SER A 115 19.20 1.42 1.12
C SER A 115 18.02 0.44 1.24
N ILE A 116 18.16 -0.73 0.59
CA ILE A 116 17.38 -1.94 0.91
C ILE A 116 18.10 -2.82 1.96
N ASP A 117 19.27 -2.42 2.45
CA ASP A 117 20.09 -3.26 3.34
C ASP A 117 19.76 -3.17 4.83
N ASP A 118 18.65 -2.53 5.25
CA ASP A 118 18.32 -2.49 6.68
C ASP A 118 16.82 -2.56 7.00
N PHE A 119 16.16 -3.66 6.59
CA PHE A 119 14.79 -3.98 7.00
C PHE A 119 14.70 -4.77 8.32
N SER A 120 15.70 -4.65 9.22
CA SER A 120 15.64 -5.32 10.53
C SER A 120 15.25 -4.42 11.70
N SER A 121 15.11 -3.10 11.57
CA SER A 121 14.72 -2.27 12.72
C SER A 121 14.21 -0.87 12.36
N SER A 122 12.88 -0.71 12.29
CA SER A 122 12.06 0.53 12.54
C SER A 122 10.94 0.63 11.50
N SER A 123 9.71 0.24 11.82
CA SER A 123 8.67 1.11 12.40
C SER A 123 8.55 2.48 11.70
N SER A 124 7.71 2.55 10.66
CA SER A 124 6.69 3.58 10.39
C SER A 124 6.41 3.68 8.90
N VAL A 125 5.40 2.94 8.41
CA VAL A 125 4.78 3.24 7.11
C VAL A 125 3.33 3.55 7.38
N SER A 126 2.99 4.85 7.37
CA SER A 126 1.62 5.32 7.45
C SER A 126 1.36 6.24 6.27
N THR A 127 0.91 5.67 5.16
CA THR A 127 0.38 6.41 4.02
C THR A 127 -1.13 6.17 3.95
N CYS A 128 -1.88 7.08 4.58
CA CYS A 128 -3.32 7.19 4.33
C CYS A 128 -3.52 7.85 2.97
N SER A 129 -3.93 7.09 1.96
CA SER A 129 -4.49 7.66 0.73
C SER A 129 -5.89 8.18 1.02
N SER A 130 -6.12 9.48 0.80
CA SER A 130 -7.45 10.08 0.93
C SER A 130 -8.35 9.62 -0.22
N LEU A 131 -9.58 9.22 0.10
CA LEU A 131 -10.63 8.88 -0.87
C LEU A 131 -10.98 10.10 -1.74
N PRO A 132 -11.30 9.94 -3.04
CA PRO A 132 -11.80 11.04 -3.86
C PRO A 132 -13.18 11.49 -3.33
N SER A 133 -13.31 12.78 -3.03
CA SER A 133 -14.61 13.39 -2.71
C SER A 133 -15.44 13.54 -3.98
N SER A 134 -16.41 12.66 -4.17
CA SER A 134 -17.48 12.86 -5.16
C SER A 134 -18.41 13.96 -4.67
N GLN A 135 -18.32 15.16 -5.25
CA GLN A 135 -19.40 16.14 -5.16
C GLN A 135 -20.57 15.64 -6.02
N VAL A 136 -21.64 15.19 -5.39
CA VAL A 136 -22.93 14.97 -6.05
C VAL A 136 -23.53 16.35 -6.29
N ASN A 137 -23.46 16.82 -7.54
CA ASN A 137 -24.18 18.00 -7.97
C ASN A 137 -25.66 17.63 -8.11
N VAL A 138 -26.51 18.19 -7.24
CA VAL A 138 -27.96 18.07 -7.35
C VAL A 138 -28.44 19.35 -8.04
N ASN A 139 -28.80 19.23 -9.32
CA ASN A 139 -29.67 20.19 -10.01
C ASN A 139 -31.08 19.62 -10.08
#